data_AF-A0AAD8Y1J0-F1
#
_entry.id   AF-A0AAD8Y1J0-F1
#
_cell.length_a   1.000
_cell.length_b   1.000
_cell.length_c   1.000
_cell.angle_alpha   90.00
_cell.angle_beta   90.00
_cell.angle_gamma   90.00
#
_symmetry.space_group_name_H-M   'P 1'
#
loop_
_entity.id
_entity.type
_entity.pdbx_description
1 polymer ?
#
loop_
_entity_poly.entity_id
_entity_poly.type
_entity_poly.pdbx_seq_one_letter_code
_entity_poly.pdbx_strand_id
1 'polypeptide(L)'
;MSIDLPSARIVEWKAFYCCVALTDAKFGIKLETIEEIFDNCPSLERITIPLKDGMMNDDDDDVFYGCDNLKHVDLAGGELHETIAALHFEEWRNDMNEEIDSINQILPNTPAGGWDDEYDDEGGKARAIRTWIRSVLGKIIHYKAEHQHLLDEVATSLQLALPRDIVMNNVLPFLYLPSYTFEVDEEEE
;
A
#
# COMPACT_ATOMS: atom_id res chain seq x y z
N MET A 1 -7.78 20.35 10.44
CA MET A 1 -9.15 19.92 10.05
C MET A 1 -9.00 18.54 9.45
N SER A 2 -9.90 17.60 9.73
CA SER A 2 -9.80 16.23 9.19
C SER A 2 -10.98 15.90 8.29
N ILE A 3 -10.71 15.22 7.19
CA ILE A 3 -11.73 14.60 6.34
C ILE A 3 -11.70 13.08 6.50
N ASP A 4 -12.88 12.47 6.44
CA ASP A 4 -13.07 11.03 6.52
C ASP A 4 -14.03 10.59 5.41
N LEU A 5 -13.49 9.85 4.44
CA LEU A 5 -14.15 9.42 3.20
C LEU A 5 -14.02 7.89 3.04
N PRO A 6 -14.65 7.09 3.93
CA PRO A 6 -14.46 5.64 3.97
C PRO A 6 -15.12 4.90 2.80
N SER A 7 -16.01 5.56 2.06
CA SER A 7 -16.75 4.98 0.94
C SER A 7 -16.46 5.65 -0.41
N ALA A 8 -15.53 6.60 -0.45
CA ALA A 8 -15.11 7.20 -1.71
C ALA A 8 -14.43 6.15 -2.59
N ARG A 9 -14.80 6.11 -3.87
CA ARG A 9 -14.17 5.26 -4.89
C ARG A 9 -13.28 6.08 -5.81
N ILE A 10 -13.83 7.18 -6.30
CA ILE A 10 -13.14 8.16 -7.13
C ILE A 10 -13.25 9.49 -6.41
N VAL A 11 -12.15 10.23 -6.38
CA VAL A 11 -12.14 11.60 -5.86
C VAL A 11 -11.67 12.48 -7.02
N GLU A 12 -12.55 13.38 -7.44
CA GLU A 12 -12.36 14.15 -8.67
C GLU A 12 -11.30 15.25 -8.53
N TRP A 13 -10.81 15.70 -9.69
CA TRP A 13 -9.82 16.76 -9.86
C TRP A 13 -10.05 17.95 -8.94
N LYS A 14 -9.01 18.35 -8.19
CA LYS A 14 -8.99 19.55 -7.33
C LYS A 14 -10.05 19.60 -6.23
N ALA A 15 -10.63 18.45 -5.83
CA ALA A 15 -11.64 18.40 -4.77
C ALA A 15 -11.19 19.05 -3.43
N PHE A 16 -9.89 19.01 -3.12
CA PHE A 16 -9.32 19.62 -1.92
C PHE A 16 -8.25 20.68 -2.24
N TYR A 17 -8.28 21.27 -3.44
CA TYR A 17 -7.32 22.31 -3.84
C TYR A 17 -7.26 23.48 -2.86
N CYS A 18 -6.05 23.93 -2.52
CA CYS A 18 -5.79 25.04 -1.60
C CYS A 18 -6.43 24.89 -0.20
N CYS A 19 -6.67 23.67 0.28
CA CYS A 19 -7.23 23.43 1.61
C CYS A 19 -6.20 23.66 2.73
N VAL A 20 -5.88 24.93 3.01
CA VAL A 20 -4.84 25.35 3.97
C VAL A 20 -5.09 24.93 5.43
N ALA A 21 -6.31 24.54 5.80
CA ALA A 21 -6.65 24.09 7.15
C ALA A 21 -6.71 22.57 7.30
N LEU A 22 -6.65 21.82 6.19
CA LEU A 22 -6.70 20.37 6.18
C LEU A 22 -5.39 19.82 6.75
N THR A 23 -5.51 18.97 7.76
CA THR A 23 -4.39 18.34 8.47
C THR A 23 -4.34 16.84 8.24
N ASP A 24 -5.51 16.22 8.04
CA ASP A 24 -5.64 14.76 7.94
C ASP A 24 -6.68 14.39 6.87
N ALA A 25 -6.33 13.46 5.98
CA ALA A 25 -7.26 12.90 5.01
C ALA A 25 -7.34 11.38 5.11
N LYS A 26 -8.54 10.83 5.33
CA LYS A 26 -8.75 9.39 5.47
C LYS A 26 -9.62 8.86 4.35
N PHE A 27 -9.09 7.90 3.60
CA PHE A 27 -9.81 7.16 2.57
C PHE A 27 -10.00 5.71 3.00
N GLY A 28 -11.08 5.10 2.52
CA GLY A 28 -11.39 3.69 2.79
C GLY A 28 -10.76 2.73 1.78
N ILE A 29 -10.93 1.44 2.05
CA ILE A 29 -10.44 0.33 1.21
C ILE A 29 -11.00 0.30 -0.22
N LYS A 30 -12.06 1.08 -0.49
CA LYS A 30 -12.76 1.11 -1.79
C LYS A 30 -12.23 2.18 -2.74
N LEU A 31 -11.23 2.95 -2.31
CA LEU A 31 -10.66 4.00 -3.12
C LEU A 31 -9.90 3.37 -4.31
N GLU A 32 -10.28 3.79 -5.51
CA GLU A 32 -9.78 3.27 -6.79
C GLU A 32 -8.78 4.25 -7.41
N THR A 33 -9.05 5.54 -7.39
CA THR A 33 -8.23 6.55 -8.08
C THR A 33 -8.19 7.88 -7.33
N ILE A 34 -7.02 8.52 -7.32
CA ILE A 34 -6.73 9.86 -6.82
C ILE A 34 -5.97 10.66 -7.92
N GLU A 35 -6.50 11.81 -8.36
CA GLU A 35 -5.89 12.68 -9.40
C GLU A 35 -5.89 14.17 -8.97
N GLU A 36 -4.71 14.82 -8.91
CA GLU A 36 -4.50 16.23 -8.50
C GLU A 36 -5.42 16.76 -7.38
N ILE A 37 -5.50 16.04 -6.26
CA ILE A 37 -6.55 16.28 -5.24
C ILE A 37 -6.14 17.28 -4.17
N PHE A 38 -4.90 17.17 -3.70
CA PHE A 38 -4.38 17.90 -2.54
C PHE A 38 -3.40 19.00 -2.92
N ASP A 39 -3.42 19.44 -4.17
CA ASP A 39 -2.57 20.53 -4.65
C ASP A 39 -2.74 21.78 -3.74
N ASN A 40 -1.59 22.24 -3.25
CA ASN A 40 -1.37 23.39 -2.39
C ASN A 40 -2.09 23.28 -1.02
N CYS A 41 -2.03 22.10 -0.39
CA CYS A 41 -2.49 21.86 0.97
C CYS A 41 -1.33 21.85 1.99
N PRO A 42 -0.75 23.02 2.37
CA PRO A 42 0.48 23.07 3.14
C PRO A 42 0.36 22.55 4.57
N SER A 43 -0.85 22.44 5.12
CA SER A 43 -1.08 21.92 6.47
C SER A 43 -1.36 20.42 6.53
N LEU A 44 -1.46 19.74 5.39
CA LEU A 44 -1.76 18.31 5.35
C LEU A 44 -0.56 17.54 5.90
N GLU A 45 -0.75 16.81 7.01
CA GLU A 45 0.32 16.10 7.71
C GLU A 45 0.25 14.59 7.51
N ARG A 46 -0.97 14.06 7.38
CA ARG A 46 -1.26 12.63 7.36
C ARG A 46 -2.32 12.28 6.33
N ILE A 47 -2.09 11.16 5.64
CA ILE A 47 -3.12 10.53 4.82
C ILE A 47 -3.31 9.06 5.20
N THR A 48 -4.52 8.54 5.01
CA THR A 48 -4.82 7.11 5.10
C THR A 48 -5.36 6.65 3.75
N ILE A 49 -4.71 5.68 3.11
CA ILE A 49 -5.02 5.20 1.75
C ILE A 49 -4.99 3.67 1.69
N PRO A 50 -5.73 3.02 0.78
CA PRO A 50 -5.61 1.59 0.57
C PRO A 50 -4.23 1.21 0.00
N LEU A 51 -3.85 -0.05 0.20
CA LEU A 51 -2.70 -0.63 -0.49
C LEU A 51 -3.14 -1.15 -1.86
N LYS A 52 -3.12 -0.27 -2.86
CA LYS A 52 -3.54 -0.54 -4.25
C LYS A 52 -2.60 0.13 -5.23
N ASP A 53 -2.10 -0.65 -6.20
CA ASP A 53 -1.32 -0.10 -7.32
C ASP A 53 -2.25 0.62 -8.31
N GLY A 54 -1.68 1.55 -9.09
CA GLY A 54 -2.44 2.33 -10.08
C GLY A 54 -3.45 3.32 -9.49
N MET A 55 -3.53 3.44 -8.15
CA MET A 55 -4.43 4.40 -7.50
C MET A 55 -4.05 5.86 -7.81
N MET A 56 -2.77 6.12 -8.04
CA MET A 56 -2.26 7.39 -8.51
C MET A 56 -1.67 7.14 -9.90
N ASN A 57 -2.01 7.98 -10.87
CA ASN A 57 -1.49 7.84 -12.23
C ASN A 57 0.05 8.02 -12.21
N ASP A 58 0.76 7.22 -12.99
CA ASP A 58 2.22 7.32 -13.10
C ASP A 58 2.69 8.60 -13.79
N ASP A 59 1.84 9.16 -14.65
CA ASP A 59 2.08 10.42 -15.34
C ASP A 59 1.66 11.66 -14.51
N ASP A 60 1.10 11.47 -13.31
CA ASP A 60 0.65 12.55 -12.42
C ASP A 60 1.35 12.48 -11.05
N ASP A 61 2.36 13.33 -10.88
CA ASP A 61 3.07 13.52 -9.61
C ASP A 61 2.55 14.71 -8.79
N ASP A 62 1.57 15.46 -9.29
CA ASP A 62 1.12 16.72 -8.68
C ASP A 62 0.00 16.54 -7.65
N VAL A 63 -0.42 15.29 -7.40
CA VAL A 63 -1.44 14.92 -6.40
C VAL A 63 -1.20 15.58 -5.03
N PHE A 64 0.06 15.69 -4.61
CA PHE A 64 0.48 16.30 -3.34
C PHE A 64 1.36 17.53 -3.53
N TYR A 65 1.22 18.21 -4.67
CA TYR A 65 1.97 19.42 -4.95
C TYR A 65 1.78 20.45 -3.84
N GLY A 66 2.86 21.04 -3.31
CA GLY A 66 2.79 22.02 -2.21
C GLY A 66 2.30 21.48 -0.85
N CYS A 67 2.21 20.15 -0.67
CA CYS A 67 1.90 19.52 0.62
C CYS A 67 3.15 19.39 1.52
N ASP A 68 3.80 20.49 1.87
CA ASP A 68 5.11 20.49 2.56
C ASP A 68 5.13 19.73 3.89
N ASN A 69 4.00 19.71 4.61
CA ASN A 69 3.90 19.05 5.91
C ASN A 69 3.51 17.58 5.84
N LEU A 70 3.25 17.02 4.65
CA LEU A 70 2.84 15.62 4.51
C LEU A 70 4.02 14.71 4.85
N LYS A 71 3.88 14.03 5.99
CA LYS A 71 4.95 13.25 6.62
C LYS A 71 4.55 11.82 6.91
N HIS A 72 3.25 11.55 7.00
CA HIS A 72 2.73 10.26 7.45
C HIS A 72 1.71 9.68 6.47
N VAL A 73 1.87 8.40 6.18
CA VAL A 73 0.91 7.59 5.44
C VAL A 73 0.55 6.38 6.29
N ASP A 74 -0.75 6.18 6.47
CA ASP A 74 -1.30 4.98 7.10
C ASP A 74 -2.04 4.15 6.04
N LEU A 75 -2.00 2.83 6.19
CA LEU A 75 -2.76 1.93 5.31
C LEU A 75 -4.21 1.77 5.79
N ALA A 76 -5.15 1.87 4.87
CA ALA A 76 -6.55 1.59 5.11
C ALA A 76 -6.77 0.07 5.11
N GLY A 77 -7.26 -0.47 6.24
CA GLY A 77 -7.66 -1.88 6.36
C GLY A 77 -6.68 -2.74 7.18
N GLY A 78 -7.23 -3.77 7.83
CA GLY A 78 -6.48 -4.70 8.70
C GLY A 78 -5.99 -5.98 8.01
N GLU A 79 -6.44 -6.25 6.79
CA GLU A 79 -6.25 -7.55 6.11
C GLU A 79 -4.77 -7.83 5.76
N LEU A 80 -3.99 -6.77 5.48
CA LEU A 80 -2.54 -6.89 5.32
C LEU A 80 -1.86 -7.39 6.61
N HIS A 81 -2.26 -6.83 7.76
CA HIS A 81 -1.71 -7.23 9.07
C HIS A 81 -2.07 -8.68 9.41
N GLU A 82 -3.28 -9.14 9.04
CA GLU A 82 -3.67 -10.55 9.19
C GLU A 82 -2.81 -11.48 8.31
N THR A 83 -2.55 -11.06 7.06
CA THR A 83 -1.68 -11.82 6.15
C THR A 83 -0.26 -11.91 6.71
N ILE A 84 0.29 -10.79 7.19
CA ILE A 84 1.62 -10.75 7.81
C ILE A 84 1.65 -11.64 9.05
N ALA A 85 0.64 -11.57 9.92
CA ALA A 85 0.56 -12.42 11.11
C ALA A 85 0.50 -13.92 10.78
N ALA A 86 -0.05 -14.28 9.61
CA ALA A 86 -0.13 -15.65 9.12
C ALA A 86 1.16 -16.16 8.44
N LEU A 87 2.11 -15.28 8.11
CA LEU A 87 3.42 -15.69 7.57
C LEU A 87 4.18 -16.54 8.59
N HIS A 88 4.78 -17.63 8.12
CA HIS A 88 5.44 -18.62 8.98
C HIS A 88 6.66 -18.05 9.71
N PHE A 89 7.53 -17.34 8.99
CA PHE A 89 8.80 -16.87 9.53
C PHE A 89 8.71 -15.48 10.15
N GLU A 90 9.31 -15.35 11.34
CA GLU A 90 9.42 -14.06 12.04
C GLU A 90 10.22 -13.03 11.25
N GLU A 91 11.27 -13.47 10.55
CA GLU A 91 12.06 -12.60 9.69
C GLU A 91 11.22 -11.94 8.59
N TRP A 92 10.35 -12.70 7.91
CA TRP A 92 9.46 -12.16 6.88
C TRP A 92 8.45 -11.17 7.46
N ARG A 93 7.94 -11.44 8.67
CA ARG A 93 7.03 -10.52 9.35
C ARG A 93 7.73 -9.21 9.71
N ASN A 94 8.96 -9.29 10.21
CA ASN A 94 9.74 -8.12 10.58
C ASN A 94 10.08 -7.28 9.35
N ASP A 95 10.59 -7.90 8.29
CA ASP A 95 10.90 -7.21 7.03
C ASP A 95 9.66 -6.53 6.42
N MET A 96 8.50 -7.18 6.43
CA MET A 96 7.26 -6.56 5.95
C MET A 96 6.82 -5.36 6.79
N ASN A 97 6.91 -5.44 8.11
CA ASN A 97 6.55 -4.32 8.99
C ASN A 97 7.52 -3.15 8.80
N GLU A 98 8.82 -3.42 8.64
CA GLU A 98 9.82 -2.40 8.30
C GLU A 98 9.52 -1.73 6.95
N GLU A 99 9.09 -2.49 5.95
CA GLU A 99 8.68 -1.94 4.65
C GLU A 99 7.46 -1.04 4.78
N ILE A 100 6.43 -1.45 5.52
CA ILE A 100 5.21 -0.66 5.77
C ILE A 100 5.57 0.67 6.43
N ASP A 101 6.47 0.66 7.41
CA ASP A 101 6.84 1.86 8.14
C ASP A 101 7.83 2.76 7.37
N SER A 102 8.49 2.25 6.32
CA SER A 102 9.56 2.94 5.61
C SER A 102 9.13 4.27 5.00
N ILE A 103 7.90 4.39 4.49
CA ILE A 103 7.38 5.62 3.88
C ILE A 103 7.36 6.79 4.85
N ASN A 104 7.12 6.54 6.13
CA ASN A 104 7.08 7.56 7.18
C ASN A 104 8.47 8.12 7.51
N GLN A 105 9.54 7.45 7.07
CA GLN A 105 10.92 7.95 7.14
C GLN A 105 11.33 8.71 5.87
N ILE A 106 10.72 8.35 4.74
CA ILE A 106 11.01 8.92 3.42
C ILE A 106 10.29 10.27 3.24
N LEU A 107 8.97 10.30 3.42
CA LEU A 107 8.13 11.46 3.13
C LEU A 107 8.54 12.78 3.80
N PRO A 108 8.97 12.81 5.07
CA PRO A 108 9.40 14.06 5.70
C PRO A 108 10.57 14.75 4.99
N ASN A 109 11.37 14.01 4.24
CA ASN A 109 12.53 14.51 3.50
C ASN A 109 12.27 14.58 1.98
N THR A 110 11.09 14.16 1.52
CA THR A 110 10.70 14.22 0.12
C THR A 110 10.10 15.58 -0.22
N PRO A 111 10.61 16.28 -1.25
CA PRO A 111 10.04 17.54 -1.71
C PRO A 111 8.58 17.39 -2.14
N ALA A 112 7.77 18.40 -1.85
CA ALA A 112 6.38 18.46 -2.27
C ALA A 112 6.20 19.13 -3.64
N GLY A 113 7.28 19.53 -4.32
CA GLY A 113 7.21 20.45 -5.46
C GLY A 113 6.83 21.89 -5.04
N GLY A 114 7.16 22.87 -5.87
CA GLY A 114 6.86 24.27 -5.56
C GLY A 114 7.02 25.23 -6.75
N TRP A 115 6.26 26.33 -6.70
CA TRP A 115 6.17 27.34 -7.77
C TRP A 115 7.38 28.27 -7.87
N ASP A 116 8.38 28.14 -6.98
CA ASP A 116 9.60 28.94 -7.02
C ASP A 116 10.64 28.24 -7.90
N ASP A 117 10.64 28.63 -9.17
CA ASP A 117 11.42 28.09 -10.28
C ASP A 117 12.95 28.11 -10.04
N GLU A 118 13.56 26.92 -9.92
CA GLU A 118 14.94 26.68 -10.41
C GLU A 118 15.16 25.23 -10.91
N TYR A 119 14.28 24.29 -10.57
CA TYR A 119 14.28 22.92 -11.10
C TYR A 119 12.84 22.42 -11.28
N ASP A 120 12.59 21.62 -12.31
CA ASP A 120 11.37 20.79 -12.49
C ASP A 120 11.25 19.80 -11.31
N ASP A 121 10.94 20.28 -10.11
CA ASP A 121 10.67 19.44 -8.94
C ASP A 121 9.20 19.02 -8.98
N GLU A 122 8.91 18.08 -9.87
CA GLU A 122 7.63 17.40 -10.02
C GLU A 122 7.30 16.63 -8.72
N GLY A 123 6.06 16.73 -8.23
CA GLY A 123 5.68 16.37 -6.85
C GLY A 123 6.19 15.02 -6.31
N GLY A 124 7.39 15.02 -5.72
CA GLY A 124 8.11 13.83 -5.30
C GLY A 124 7.38 12.97 -4.26
N LYS A 125 6.46 13.55 -3.49
CA LYS A 125 5.66 12.83 -2.49
C LYS A 125 4.72 11.81 -3.12
N ALA A 126 4.07 12.14 -4.25
CA ALA A 126 3.19 11.21 -4.95
C ALA A 126 3.97 10.00 -5.45
N ARG A 127 5.08 10.26 -6.16
CA ARG A 127 6.02 9.23 -6.60
C ARG A 127 6.56 8.36 -5.47
N ALA A 128 6.93 8.95 -4.33
CA ALA A 128 7.42 8.22 -3.17
C ALA A 128 6.36 7.24 -2.63
N ILE A 129 5.11 7.70 -2.53
CA ILE A 129 3.99 6.86 -2.10
C ILE A 129 3.72 5.74 -3.12
N ARG A 130 3.67 6.02 -4.42
CA ARG A 130 3.48 5.00 -5.47
C ARG A 130 4.58 3.93 -5.41
N THR A 131 5.84 4.36 -5.34
CA THR A 131 6.99 3.45 -5.27
C THR A 131 6.94 2.59 -4.02
N TRP A 132 6.60 3.17 -2.87
CA TRP A 132 6.43 2.44 -1.62
C TRP A 132 5.29 1.42 -1.69
N ILE A 133 4.12 1.79 -2.21
CA ILE A 133 3.00 0.86 -2.44
C ILE A 133 3.48 -0.34 -3.24
N ARG A 134 4.13 -0.11 -4.39
CA ARG A 134 4.67 -1.19 -5.24
C ARG A 134 5.68 -2.06 -4.52
N SER A 135 6.53 -1.48 -3.67
CA SER A 135 7.50 -2.21 -2.86
C SER A 135 6.81 -3.13 -1.85
N VAL A 136 5.84 -2.61 -1.09
CA VAL A 136 5.04 -3.40 -0.14
C VAL A 136 4.30 -4.52 -0.85
N LEU A 137 3.67 -4.23 -2.00
CA LEU A 137 2.98 -5.20 -2.86
C LEU A 137 3.91 -6.29 -3.38
N GLY A 138 5.09 -5.91 -3.87
CA GLY A 138 6.09 -6.86 -4.36
C GLY A 138 6.56 -7.80 -3.27
N LYS A 139 6.89 -7.28 -2.09
CA LYS A 139 7.36 -8.10 -0.96
C LYS A 139 6.29 -9.05 -0.44
N ILE A 140 5.05 -8.60 -0.31
CA ILE A 140 3.97 -9.48 0.16
C ILE A 140 3.66 -10.58 -0.85
N ILE A 141 3.71 -10.29 -2.17
CA ILE A 141 3.59 -11.31 -3.22
C ILE A 141 4.74 -12.32 -3.12
N HIS A 142 5.97 -11.83 -2.95
CA HIS A 142 7.15 -12.68 -2.78
C HIS A 142 7.01 -13.62 -1.57
N TYR A 143 6.70 -13.10 -0.38
CA TYR A 143 6.57 -13.92 0.82
C TYR A 143 5.38 -14.87 0.78
N LYS A 144 4.28 -14.50 0.09
CA LYS A 144 3.19 -15.43 -0.19
C LYS A 144 3.65 -16.60 -1.05
N ALA A 145 4.42 -16.34 -2.10
CA ALA A 145 4.94 -17.38 -2.98
C ALA A 145 5.93 -18.31 -2.25
N GLU A 146 6.86 -17.75 -1.47
CA GLU A 146 7.79 -18.53 -0.65
C GLU A 146 7.07 -19.35 0.42
N HIS A 147 6.05 -18.77 1.07
CA HIS A 147 5.20 -19.52 2.00
C HIS A 147 4.54 -20.70 1.31
N GLN A 148 3.90 -20.47 0.16
CA GLN A 148 3.26 -21.53 -0.62
C GLN A 148 4.24 -22.62 -1.06
N HIS A 149 5.44 -22.26 -1.49
CA HIS A 149 6.46 -23.23 -1.89
C HIS A 149 6.83 -24.18 -0.74
N LEU A 150 7.03 -23.64 0.47
CA LEU A 150 7.33 -24.46 1.67
C LEU A 150 6.16 -25.38 2.02
N LEU A 151 4.93 -24.90 1.86
CA LEU A 151 3.74 -25.70 2.08
C LEU A 151 3.64 -26.85 1.08
N ASP A 152 4.00 -26.62 -0.19
CA ASP A 152 3.99 -27.65 -1.23
C ASP A 152 5.07 -28.72 -0.96
N GLU A 153 6.26 -28.32 -0.48
CA GLU A 153 7.32 -29.24 -0.07
C GLU A 153 6.89 -30.12 1.11
N VAL A 154 6.28 -29.50 2.13
CA VAL A 154 5.74 -30.21 3.30
C VAL A 154 4.59 -31.12 2.89
N ALA A 155 3.65 -30.64 2.07
CA ALA A 155 2.52 -31.43 1.60
C ALA A 155 2.98 -32.64 0.78
N THR A 156 3.97 -32.47 -0.10
CA THR A 156 4.59 -33.57 -0.86
C THR A 156 5.20 -34.61 0.07
N SER A 157 5.97 -34.15 1.06
CA SER A 157 6.59 -35.02 2.07
C SER A 157 5.55 -35.78 2.90
N LEU A 158 4.47 -35.11 3.30
CA LEU A 158 3.37 -35.72 4.06
C LEU A 158 2.57 -36.71 3.23
N GLN A 159 2.35 -36.47 1.92
CA GLN A 159 1.69 -37.42 1.03
C GLN A 159 2.50 -38.70 0.81
N LEU A 160 3.84 -38.63 0.91
CA LEU A 160 4.69 -39.81 0.90
C LEU A 160 4.59 -40.63 2.21
N ALA A 161 4.21 -39.99 3.32
CA ALA A 161 4.15 -40.59 4.65
C ALA A 161 2.73 -40.97 5.11
N LEU A 162 1.69 -40.33 4.58
CA LEU A 162 0.30 -40.44 5.04
C LEU A 162 -0.69 -40.64 3.87
N PRO A 163 -1.83 -41.32 4.12
CA PRO A 163 -2.94 -41.40 3.16
C PRO A 163 -3.45 -40.03 2.70
N ARG A 164 -3.81 -39.92 1.41
CA ARG A 164 -4.17 -38.67 0.72
C ARG A 164 -5.36 -37.94 1.35
N ASP A 165 -6.32 -38.68 1.89
CA ASP A 165 -7.52 -38.19 2.57
C ASP A 165 -7.20 -37.49 3.90
N ILE A 166 -6.15 -37.92 4.61
CA ILE A 166 -5.72 -37.27 5.85
C ILE A 166 -5.05 -35.92 5.53
N VAL A 167 -4.18 -35.88 4.51
CA VAL A 167 -3.48 -34.65 4.10
C VAL A 167 -4.47 -33.60 3.58
N MET A 168 -5.42 -34.01 2.73
CA MET A 168 -6.39 -33.10 2.12
C MET A 168 -7.37 -32.48 3.12
N ASN A 169 -7.82 -33.24 4.11
CA ASN A 169 -8.87 -32.79 5.02
C ASN A 169 -8.36 -32.09 6.29
N ASN A 170 -7.09 -32.29 6.67
CA ASN A 170 -6.58 -31.79 7.95
C ASN A 170 -5.42 -30.82 7.82
N VAL A 171 -4.69 -30.82 6.70
CA VAL A 171 -3.51 -29.97 6.52
C VAL A 171 -3.89 -28.76 5.68
N LEU A 172 -4.34 -28.95 4.44
CA LEU A 172 -4.60 -27.88 3.46
C LEU A 172 -5.51 -26.72 3.92
N PRO A 173 -6.61 -26.93 4.67
CA PRO A 173 -7.48 -25.82 5.08
C PRO A 173 -6.84 -24.81 6.04
N PHE A 174 -5.77 -25.18 6.74
CA PHE A 174 -5.03 -24.29 7.64
C PHE A 174 -3.85 -23.57 6.96
N LEU A 175 -3.64 -23.84 5.67
CA LEU A 175 -2.46 -23.41 4.92
C LEU A 175 -2.73 -22.26 3.94
N TYR A 176 -4.00 -21.96 3.67
CA TYR A 176 -4.34 -20.83 2.83
C TYR A 176 -4.23 -19.54 3.66
N LEU A 177 -3.31 -18.67 3.24
CA LEU A 177 -3.29 -17.28 3.71
C LEU A 177 -4.65 -16.63 3.40
N PRO A 178 -5.08 -15.64 4.21
CA PRO A 178 -6.27 -14.84 3.91
C PRO A 178 -6.26 -14.41 2.44
N SER A 179 -7.42 -14.52 1.77
CA SER A 179 -7.59 -14.24 0.34
C SER A 179 -7.41 -12.74 0.08
N TYR A 180 -6.17 -12.27 0.05
CA TYR A 180 -5.84 -10.94 -0.41
C TYR A 180 -5.47 -11.04 -1.89
N THR A 181 -6.38 -10.60 -2.75
CA THR A 181 -6.09 -10.26 -4.14
C THR A 181 -5.52 -8.85 -4.14
N PHE A 182 -4.20 -8.74 -4.26
CA PHE A 182 -3.64 -7.47 -4.69
C PHE A 182 -4.12 -7.33 -6.13
N GLU A 183 -5.04 -6.41 -6.38
CA GLU A 183 -5.29 -5.92 -7.74
C GLU A 183 -4.00 -5.22 -8.17
N VAL A 184 -3.01 -6.03 -8.55
CA VAL A 184 -1.98 -5.61 -9.47
C VAL A 184 -2.65 -5.87 -10.81
N ASP A 185 -3.06 -4.80 -11.49
CA ASP A 185 -3.45 -4.95 -12.88
C ASP A 185 -2.24 -5.58 -13.57
N GLU A 186 -2.37 -6.84 -13.98
CA GLU A 186 -1.45 -7.50 -14.89
C GLU A 186 -1.57 -6.75 -16.22
N GLU A 187 -0.94 -5.59 -16.33
CA GLU A 187 -0.67 -4.98 -17.62
C GLU A 187 0.34 -5.88 -18.33
N GLU A 188 -0.19 -6.68 -19.25
CA GLU A 188 0.57 -7.30 -20.32
C GLU A 188 1.35 -6.22 -21.10
N GLU A 189 2.68 -6.19 -20.98
CA GLU A 189 3.60 -5.95 -22.12
C GLU A 189 4.89 -6.78 -22.01
#